data_AF-A0A1L2GKN8-F1
#
_entry.id   AF-A0A1L2GKN8-F1
#
_cell.length_a   1.000
_cell.length_b   1.000
_cell.length_c   1.000
_cell.angle_alpha   90.00
_cell.angle_beta   90.00
_cell.angle_gamma   90.00
#
_symmetry.space_group_name_H-M   'P 1'
#
loop_
_entity.id
_entity.type
_entity.pdbx_description
1 polymer ?
#
loop_
_entity_poly.entity_id
_entity_poly.type
_entity_poly.pdbx_seq_one_letter_code
_entity_poly.pdbx_strand_id
1 'polypeptide(L)'
;MEKSDTKANRYKPTAAEKKLLEVLINPDNLGKPVQELCSLAKIGRTKYYDAMSKDGFVDLVNETTMDLIKGKASDVLNATYKYALTEKGHQDRKMILTIAGIYADKQELKHSGGVDIRKQYEKMSDEELEELVKRYEKINDS
;
A
#
# COMPACT_ATOMS: atom_id res chain seq x y z
N MET A 1 19.75 16.49 -8.97
CA MET A 1 20.40 15.17 -8.87
C MET A 1 19.58 14.21 -9.71
N GLU A 2 20.04 13.96 -10.94
CA GLU A 2 19.46 12.95 -11.83
C GLU A 2 19.61 11.58 -11.20
N LYS A 3 18.50 10.85 -11.02
CA LYS A 3 18.54 9.42 -10.80
C LYS A 3 18.88 8.80 -12.15
N SER A 4 20.10 8.28 -12.30
CA SER A 4 20.47 7.55 -13.50
C SER A 4 19.69 6.24 -13.56
N ASP A 5 18.55 6.27 -14.25
CA ASP A 5 17.79 5.10 -14.66
C ASP A 5 18.62 4.30 -15.66
N THR A 6 19.40 3.36 -15.16
CA THR A 6 19.81 2.21 -15.97
C THR A 6 19.59 0.95 -15.15
N LYS A 7 18.57 0.17 -15.55
CA LYS A 7 18.30 -1.24 -15.18
C LYS A 7 19.46 -2.17 -15.59
N ALA A 8 20.70 -1.73 -15.40
CA ALA A 8 21.92 -2.33 -15.93
C ALA A 8 22.66 -3.18 -14.89
N ASN A 9 22.27 -3.12 -13.62
CA ASN A 9 22.74 -4.08 -12.61
C ASN A 9 21.74 -5.24 -12.43
N ARG A 10 21.26 -5.81 -13.55
CA ARG A 10 20.45 -7.02 -13.52
C ARG A 10 21.34 -8.15 -13.04
N TYR A 11 21.20 -8.52 -11.76
CA TYR A 11 21.80 -9.71 -11.18
C TYR A 11 21.71 -10.87 -12.17
N LYS A 12 22.85 -11.52 -12.47
CA LYS A 12 22.91 -12.62 -13.44
C LYS A 12 22.93 -13.94 -12.66
N PRO A 13 21.78 -14.61 -12.47
CA PRO A 13 21.74 -15.82 -11.68
C PRO A 13 22.51 -16.95 -12.37
N THR A 14 23.25 -17.71 -11.57
CA THR A 14 23.88 -18.97 -12.01
C THR A 14 22.82 -20.02 -12.38
N ALA A 15 23.23 -21.11 -13.02
CA ALA A 15 22.31 -22.21 -13.34
C ALA A 15 21.66 -22.83 -12.09
N ALA A 16 22.36 -22.84 -10.94
CA ALA A 16 21.79 -23.32 -9.69
C ALA A 16 20.77 -22.33 -9.10
N GLU A 17 21.07 -21.04 -9.18
CA GLU A 17 20.18 -19.96 -8.72
C GLU A 17 18.91 -19.87 -9.55
N LYS A 18 18.97 -20.11 -10.87
CA LYS A 18 17.76 -20.19 -11.72
C LYS A 18 16.82 -21.30 -11.28
N LYS A 19 17.36 -22.50 -11.01
CA LYS A 19 16.57 -23.62 -10.48
C LYS A 19 15.97 -23.31 -9.11
N LEU A 20 16.75 -22.65 -8.26
CA LEU A 20 16.27 -22.22 -6.95
C LEU A 20 15.17 -21.17 -7.07
N LEU A 21 15.34 -20.18 -7.96
CA LEU A 21 14.34 -19.14 -8.24
C LEU A 21 13.01 -19.76 -8.64
N GLU A 22 12.99 -20.69 -9.60
CA GLU A 22 11.77 -21.40 -10.02
C GLU A 22 11.04 -22.09 -8.86
N VAL A 23 11.78 -22.67 -7.92
CA VAL A 23 11.21 -23.32 -6.74
C VAL A 23 10.69 -22.29 -5.74
N LEU A 24 11.41 -21.19 -5.52
CA LEU A 24 11.05 -20.16 -4.53
C LEU A 24 9.83 -19.33 -4.94
N ILE A 25 9.67 -19.04 -6.24
CA ILE A 25 8.53 -18.25 -6.75
C ILE A 25 7.24 -19.07 -6.90
N ASN A 26 7.31 -20.38 -6.71
CA ASN A 26 6.15 -21.25 -6.79
C ASN A 26 5.37 -21.23 -5.45
N PRO A 27 4.10 -20.76 -5.43
CA PRO A 27 3.30 -20.69 -4.22
C PRO A 27 3.03 -22.06 -3.57
N ASP A 28 3.04 -23.16 -4.32
CA ASP A 28 2.85 -24.52 -3.78
C ASP A 28 3.99 -24.97 -2.86
N ASN A 29 5.12 -24.27 -2.92
CA ASN A 29 6.28 -24.54 -2.08
C ASN A 29 6.30 -23.71 -0.78
N LEU A 30 5.28 -22.88 -0.54
CA LEU A 30 5.19 -22.06 0.66
C LEU A 30 5.24 -22.91 1.93
N GLY A 31 6.10 -22.51 2.87
CA GLY A 31 6.24 -23.20 4.17
C GLY A 31 7.03 -24.50 4.14
N LYS A 32 7.47 -24.98 2.96
CA LYS A 32 8.34 -26.16 2.89
C LYS A 32 9.70 -25.89 3.53
N PRO A 33 10.29 -26.88 4.23
CA PRO A 33 11.61 -26.73 4.82
C PRO A 33 12.71 -26.58 3.76
N VAL A 34 13.79 -25.87 4.09
CA VAL A 34 14.93 -25.60 3.17
C VAL A 34 15.47 -26.88 2.52
N GLN A 35 15.50 -28.00 3.24
CA GLN A 35 15.96 -29.28 2.70
C GLN A 35 15.07 -29.78 1.55
N GLU A 36 13.76 -29.60 1.65
CA GLU A 36 12.80 -29.96 0.61
C GLU A 36 12.93 -29.01 -0.59
N LEU A 37 13.04 -27.70 -0.35
CA LEU A 37 13.30 -26.71 -1.40
C LEU A 37 14.59 -27.01 -2.18
N CYS A 38 15.67 -27.37 -1.48
CA CYS A 38 16.92 -27.78 -2.11
C CYS A 38 16.77 -29.04 -2.97
N SER A 39 15.96 -30.00 -2.49
CA SER A 39 15.68 -31.25 -3.20
C SER A 39 14.89 -31.01 -4.48
N LEU A 40 13.87 -30.14 -4.41
CA LEU A 40 13.07 -29.70 -5.56
C LEU A 40 13.94 -28.96 -6.59
N ALA A 41 14.81 -28.06 -6.13
CA ALA A 41 15.71 -27.31 -7.00
C ALA A 41 16.91 -28.14 -7.51
N LYS A 42 17.08 -29.36 -6.99
CA LYS A 42 18.23 -30.24 -7.26
C LYS A 42 19.57 -29.52 -6.99
N ILE A 43 19.66 -28.86 -5.84
CA ILE A 43 20.86 -28.16 -5.36
C ILE A 43 21.25 -28.63 -3.94
N GLY A 44 22.50 -28.39 -3.55
CA GLY A 44 22.94 -28.59 -2.16
C GLY A 44 22.56 -27.41 -1.25
N ARG A 45 22.44 -27.67 0.06
CA ARG A 45 22.09 -26.64 1.07
C ARG A 45 23.08 -25.49 1.12
N THR A 46 24.37 -25.74 0.90
CA THR A 46 25.38 -24.68 0.83
C THR A 46 25.05 -23.69 -0.29
N LYS A 47 24.73 -24.18 -1.49
CA LYS A 47 24.33 -23.32 -2.62
C LYS A 47 23.06 -22.52 -2.35
N TYR A 48 22.13 -23.08 -1.57
CA TYR A 48 20.95 -22.34 -1.12
C TYR A 48 21.35 -21.14 -0.26
N TYR A 49 22.11 -21.36 0.81
CA TYR A 49 22.49 -20.27 1.71
C TYR A 49 23.45 -19.27 1.04
N ASP A 50 24.33 -19.74 0.15
CA ASP A 50 25.20 -18.88 -0.66
C ASP A 50 24.39 -17.99 -1.62
N ALA A 51 23.28 -18.50 -2.18
CA ALA A 51 22.40 -17.71 -3.03
C ALA A 51 21.58 -16.71 -2.20
N MET A 52 20.99 -17.16 -1.09
CA MET A 52 20.15 -16.34 -0.22
C MET A 52 20.93 -15.26 0.54
N SER A 53 22.25 -15.36 0.65
CA SER A 53 23.12 -14.31 1.22
C SER A 53 23.46 -13.20 0.23
N LYS A 54 23.08 -13.33 -1.05
CA LYS A 54 23.32 -12.31 -2.08
C LYS A 54 22.08 -11.45 -2.24
N ASP A 55 22.19 -10.17 -1.87
CA ASP A 55 21.10 -9.20 -2.02
C ASP A 55 20.52 -9.20 -3.44
N GLY A 56 21.37 -9.23 -4.47
CA GLY A 56 20.91 -9.26 -5.86
C GLY A 56 20.09 -10.51 -6.24
N PHE A 57 20.31 -11.66 -5.60
CA PHE A 57 19.46 -12.83 -5.81
C PHE A 57 18.12 -12.70 -5.09
N VAL A 58 18.13 -12.16 -3.86
CA VAL A 58 16.92 -11.89 -3.08
C VAL A 58 16.03 -10.87 -3.80
N ASP A 59 16.62 -9.79 -4.31
CA ASP A 59 15.93 -8.79 -5.12
C ASP A 59 15.32 -9.42 -6.37
N LEU A 60 16.07 -10.27 -7.08
CA LEU A 60 15.55 -10.99 -8.23
C LEU A 60 14.34 -11.88 -7.89
N VAL A 61 14.39 -12.60 -6.75
CA VAL A 61 13.25 -13.42 -6.27
C VAL A 61 12.03 -12.54 -6.01
N ASN A 62 12.21 -11.40 -5.31
CA ASN A 62 11.13 -10.49 -4.98
C ASN A 62 10.52 -9.82 -6.21
N GLU A 63 11.36 -9.31 -7.12
CA GLU A 63 10.90 -8.69 -8.37
C GLU A 63 10.13 -9.69 -9.23
N THR A 64 10.67 -10.90 -9.41
CA THR A 64 10.02 -11.95 -10.20
C THR A 64 8.68 -12.35 -9.57
N THR A 65 8.62 -12.47 -8.24
CA THR A 65 7.37 -12.78 -7.52
C THR A 65 6.33 -11.68 -7.72
N MET A 66 6.74 -10.42 -7.60
CA MET A 66 5.83 -9.30 -7.81
C MET A 66 5.34 -9.20 -9.26
N ASP A 67 6.19 -9.48 -10.24
CA ASP A 67 5.81 -9.47 -11.64
C ASP A 67 4.82 -10.60 -11.97
N LEU A 68 4.98 -11.78 -11.36
CA LEU A 68 3.99 -12.85 -11.44
C LEU A 68 2.63 -12.43 -10.86
N ILE A 69 2.63 -11.79 -9.69
CA ILE A 69 1.39 -11.27 -9.07
C ILE A 69 0.72 -10.24 -9.98
N LYS A 70 1.49 -9.29 -10.53
CA LYS A 70 0.96 -8.29 -11.47
C LYS A 70 0.40 -8.94 -12.73
N GLY A 71 1.06 -9.97 -13.26
CA GLY A 71 0.57 -10.75 -14.40
C GLY A 71 -0.76 -11.46 -14.12
N LYS A 72 -1.08 -11.73 -12.85
CA LYS A 72 -2.34 -12.32 -12.39
C LYS A 72 -3.37 -11.31 -11.89
N ALA A 73 -3.06 -10.01 -11.87
CA ALA A 73 -3.96 -8.99 -11.37
C ALA A 73 -5.32 -8.98 -12.09
N SER A 74 -5.32 -9.18 -13.41
CA SER A 74 -6.56 -9.27 -14.21
C SER A 74 -7.43 -10.46 -13.80
N ASP A 75 -6.83 -11.62 -13.51
CA ASP A 75 -7.56 -12.81 -13.07
C ASP A 75 -8.23 -12.56 -11.71
N VAL A 76 -7.51 -11.91 -10.80
CA VAL A 76 -8.04 -11.52 -9.47
C VAL A 76 -9.20 -10.54 -9.63
N LEU A 77 -9.02 -9.46 -10.41
CA LEU A 77 -10.09 -8.47 -10.66
C LEU A 77 -11.34 -9.12 -11.27
N ASN A 78 -11.17 -10.03 -12.23
CA ASN A 78 -12.27 -10.76 -12.85
C ASN A 78 -12.98 -11.69 -11.87
N ALA A 79 -12.23 -12.40 -11.01
CA ALA A 79 -12.79 -13.25 -9.97
C ALA A 79 -13.59 -12.42 -8.95
N THR A 80 -13.05 -11.28 -8.51
CA THR A 80 -13.74 -10.31 -7.66
C THR A 80 -15.01 -9.80 -8.32
N TYR A 81 -14.97 -9.40 -9.59
CA TYR A 81 -16.16 -8.96 -10.31
C TYR A 81 -17.24 -10.03 -10.35
N LYS A 82 -16.87 -11.27 -10.67
CA LYS A 82 -17.80 -12.40 -10.70
C LYS A 82 -18.42 -12.65 -9.32
N TYR A 83 -17.63 -12.61 -8.25
CA TYR A 83 -18.14 -12.82 -6.89
C TYR A 83 -19.00 -11.64 -6.41
N ALA A 84 -18.66 -10.41 -6.81
CA ALA A 84 -19.41 -9.20 -6.53
C ALA A 84 -20.86 -9.25 -7.08
N LEU A 85 -21.11 -10.01 -8.14
CA LEU A 85 -22.47 -10.21 -8.68
C LEU A 85 -23.32 -11.23 -7.89
N THR A 86 -22.77 -11.88 -6.86
CA THR A 86 -23.50 -12.81 -5.99
C THR A 86 -24.11 -12.12 -4.77
N GLU A 87 -25.09 -12.76 -4.14
CA GLU A 87 -25.71 -12.24 -2.91
C GLU A 87 -24.70 -11.91 -1.79
N LYS A 88 -23.65 -12.73 -1.64
CA LYS A 88 -22.64 -12.57 -0.59
C LYS A 88 -21.49 -11.63 -0.96
N GLY A 89 -21.42 -11.15 -2.21
CA GLY A 89 -20.32 -10.36 -2.75
C GLY A 89 -20.27 -8.88 -2.33
N HIS A 90 -20.82 -8.51 -1.18
CA HIS A 90 -21.06 -7.10 -0.86
C HIS A 90 -19.76 -6.29 -0.67
N GLN A 91 -18.74 -6.90 -0.06
CA GLN A 91 -17.41 -6.29 0.11
C GLN A 91 -16.70 -6.10 -1.23
N ASP A 92 -16.78 -7.09 -2.11
CA ASP A 92 -16.20 -7.04 -3.46
C ASP A 92 -16.86 -5.98 -4.33
N ARG A 93 -18.20 -5.83 -4.25
CA ARG A 93 -18.93 -4.71 -4.88
C ARG A 93 -18.41 -3.37 -4.39
N LYS A 94 -18.30 -3.19 -3.07
CA LYS A 94 -17.81 -1.95 -2.48
C LYS A 94 -16.42 -1.65 -3.00
N MET A 95 -15.51 -2.61 -2.95
CA MET A 95 -14.13 -2.46 -3.42
C MET A 95 -14.07 -2.08 -4.91
N ILE A 96 -14.78 -2.77 -5.79
CA ILE A 96 -14.77 -2.48 -7.24
C ILE A 96 -15.36 -1.10 -7.53
N LEU A 97 -16.48 -0.73 -6.90
CA LEU A 97 -17.09 0.58 -7.10
C LEU A 97 -16.20 1.71 -6.58
N THR A 98 -15.44 1.48 -5.50
CA THR A 98 -14.43 2.42 -5.02
C THR A 98 -13.28 2.55 -6.01
N ILE A 99 -12.74 1.44 -6.53
CA ILE A 99 -11.66 1.46 -7.54
C ILE A 99 -12.13 2.18 -8.82
N ALA A 100 -13.38 2.00 -9.22
CA ALA A 100 -13.98 2.67 -10.37
C ALA A 100 -14.31 4.15 -10.12
N GLY A 101 -14.16 4.65 -8.87
CA GLY A 101 -14.50 6.02 -8.49
C GLY A 101 -16.01 6.31 -8.43
N ILE A 102 -16.85 5.27 -8.48
CA ILE A 102 -18.32 5.39 -8.42
C ILE A 102 -18.78 5.51 -6.97
N TYR A 103 -18.07 4.87 -6.05
CA TYR A 103 -18.37 4.86 -4.63
C TYR A 103 -17.24 5.53 -3.84
N ALA A 104 -17.60 6.37 -2.87
CA ALA A 104 -16.67 6.96 -1.92
C ALA A 104 -17.20 6.77 -0.51
N ASP A 105 -16.32 6.37 0.42
CA ASP A 105 -16.68 6.30 1.83
C ASP A 105 -16.90 7.71 2.39
N LYS A 106 -17.96 7.87 3.18
CA LYS A 106 -18.24 9.12 3.88
C LYS A 106 -17.11 9.37 4.88
N GLN A 107 -16.38 10.48 4.70
CA GLN A 107 -15.37 10.91 5.67
C GLN A 107 -16.02 11.80 6.73
N GLU A 108 -15.91 11.42 8.00
CA GLU A 108 -16.19 12.33 9.11
C GLU A 108 -14.95 13.15 9.43
N LEU A 109 -14.94 14.42 9.02
CA LEU A 109 -13.91 15.37 9.39
C LEU A 109 -14.14 15.84 10.83
N LYS A 110 -13.39 15.27 11.77
CA LYS A 110 -13.31 15.79 13.14
C LYS A 110 -12.36 16.99 13.15
N HIS A 111 -12.91 18.20 13.25
CA HIS A 111 -12.11 19.38 13.57
C HIS A 111 -11.71 19.32 15.05
N SER A 112 -10.45 18.99 15.34
CA SER A 112 -9.91 18.95 16.71
C SER A 112 -9.22 20.26 17.11
N GLY A 113 -9.84 21.39 16.80
CA GLY A 113 -9.40 22.72 17.22
C GLY A 113 -10.41 23.33 18.18
N GLY A 114 -10.03 23.50 19.45
CA GLY A 114 -10.76 24.40 20.33
C GLY A 114 -10.46 25.83 19.90
N VAL A 115 -11.48 26.58 19.48
CA VAL A 115 -11.33 28.02 19.23
C VAL A 115 -11.17 28.70 20.59
N ASP A 116 -9.95 29.04 20.99
CA ASP A 116 -9.70 29.86 22.17
C ASP A 116 -9.94 31.32 21.82
N ILE A 117 -11.22 31.70 21.80
CA ILE A 117 -11.72 33.01 21.39
C ILE A 117 -11.05 34.14 22.19
N ARG A 118 -10.60 33.85 23.42
CA ARG A 118 -9.87 34.79 24.29
C ARG A 118 -8.60 35.33 23.65
N LYS A 119 -7.85 34.48 22.93
CA LYS A 119 -6.62 34.90 22.22
C LYS A 119 -6.89 35.79 21.01
N GLN A 120 -8.11 35.77 20.47
CA GLN A 120 -8.49 36.70 19.40
C GLN A 120 -8.76 38.09 19.97
N TYR A 121 -9.47 38.18 21.11
CA TYR A 121 -9.74 39.47 21.76
C TYR A 121 -8.48 40.16 22.28
N GLU A 122 -7.50 39.40 22.79
CA GLU A 122 -6.19 39.95 23.24
C GLU A 122 -5.39 40.64 22.12
N LYS A 123 -5.72 40.38 20.85
CA LYS A 123 -5.03 40.95 19.68
C LYS A 123 -5.81 42.05 18.98
N MET A 124 -7.04 42.31 19.40
CA MET A 124 -7.86 43.39 18.86
C MET A 124 -7.49 44.70 19.54
N SER A 125 -7.56 45.78 18.79
CA SER A 125 -7.47 47.12 19.35
C SER A 125 -8.73 47.48 20.16
N ASP A 126 -8.62 48.47 21.04
CA ASP A 126 -9.75 48.93 21.86
C ASP A 126 -10.92 49.42 21.00
N GLU A 127 -10.66 50.05 19.85
CA GLU A 127 -11.68 50.50 18.88
C GLU A 127 -12.45 49.31 18.28
N GLU A 128 -11.74 48.24 17.89
CA GLU A 128 -12.34 47.03 17.33
C GLU A 128 -13.17 46.25 18.37
N LEU A 129 -12.74 46.25 19.64
CA LEU A 129 -13.50 45.67 20.75
C LEU A 129 -14.78 46.48 21.01
N GLU A 130 -14.72 47.80 20.95
CA GLU A 130 -15.89 48.67 21.14
C GLU A 130 -16.95 48.47 20.04
N GLU A 131 -16.53 48.36 18.77
CA GLU A 131 -17.45 48.04 17.67
C GLU A 131 -18.11 46.67 17.84
N LEU A 132 -17.35 45.68 18.32
CA LEU A 132 -17.88 44.33 18.56
C LEU A 132 -18.95 44.33 19.66
N VAL A 133 -18.72 45.05 20.76
CA VAL A 133 -19.69 45.21 21.86
C VAL A 133 -20.97 45.88 21.38
N LYS A 134 -20.85 47.02 20.66
CA LYS A 134 -22.02 47.72 20.08
C LYS A 134 -22.85 46.81 19.17
N ARG A 135 -22.18 45.96 18.39
CA ARG A 135 -22.85 44.99 17.51
C ARG A 135 -23.58 43.91 18.30
N TYR A 136 -23.01 43.44 19.41
CA TYR A 136 -23.61 42.41 20.26
C TYR A 136 -24.84 42.93 21.02
N GLU A 137 -24.76 44.15 21.57
CA GLU A 137 -25.89 44.80 22.23
C GLU A 137 -27.07 44.97 21.27
N LYS A 138 -26.81 45.40 20.02
CA LYS A 138 -27.84 45.54 18.99
C LYS A 138 -28.52 44.22 18.62
N ILE A 139 -27.80 43.10 18.72
CA ILE A 139 -28.35 41.76 18.43
C ILE A 139 -29.21 41.25 19.59
N ASN A 140 -28.87 41.58 20.84
CA ASN A 140 -29.59 41.10 22.02
C ASN A 140 -30.75 42.00 22.46
N ASP A 141 -30.81 43.24 21.96
CA ASP A 141 -31.95 44.14 22.12
C ASP A 141 -33.03 43.98 21.02
N SER A 142 -32.90 42.98 20.12
CA SER A 142 -33.90 42.62 19.08
C SER A 142 -34.59 41.29 19.37
#